data_AF-A0A0S7ENQ9-F1
#
_entry.id   AF-A0A0S7ENQ9-F1
#
_cell.length_a   1.000
_cell.length_b   1.000
_cell.length_c   1.000
_cell.angle_alpha   90.00
_cell.angle_beta   90.00
_cell.angle_gamma   90.00
#
_symmetry.space_group_name_H-M   'P 1'
#
loop_
_entity.id
_entity.type
_entity.pdbx_description
1 polymer ?
#
loop_
_entity_poly.entity_id
_entity_poly.type
_entity_poly.pdbx_seq_one_letter_code
_entity_poly.pdbx_strand_id
1 'polypeptide(L)'
;MLIFLQGGPGNPAQKELTCLFSSISSFFHPSNHGRWQSRLMRLLQRLPASVVRRVHRERYAGSSWITLVPECQKLTDADLQEFTRSLTGAALLAMFSKTGSTDAAYALQNLALLTPQLVIPPVLEKTYAAMETLTEPHTLTATLSCMIGMARSLVSPDNRYPEGRTHVLPLLMGSLPGVDPNDFSKCMVSNECADK
;
A
#
# COMPACT_ATOMS: atom_id res chain seq x y z
N MET A 1 15.58 -1.98 -13.02
CA MET A 1 15.54 -2.49 -14.41
C MET A 1 14.10 -2.74 -14.86
N LEU A 2 13.31 -3.58 -14.17
CA LEU A 2 11.89 -3.84 -14.52
C LEU A 2 11.00 -2.59 -14.58
N ILE A 3 11.14 -1.65 -13.63
CA ILE A 3 10.36 -0.40 -13.60
C ILE A 3 10.68 0.52 -14.78
N PHE A 4 11.86 0.42 -15.39
CA PHE A 4 12.21 1.23 -16.57
C PHE A 4 11.60 0.69 -17.86
N LEU A 5 11.03 -0.51 -17.83
CA LEU A 5 10.39 -1.16 -19.00
C LEU A 5 8.86 -0.99 -19.02
N GLN A 6 8.26 -0.46 -17.96
CA GLN A 6 6.84 -0.09 -17.96
C GLN A 6 6.63 1.23 -18.72
N GLY A 7 5.51 1.36 -19.43
CA GLY A 7 5.20 2.55 -20.24
C GLY A 7 5.70 2.46 -21.68
N GLY A 8 4.92 3.03 -22.59
CA GLY A 8 5.06 2.81 -24.04
C GLY A 8 3.90 1.99 -24.62
N PRO A 9 3.68 2.05 -25.95
CA PRO A 9 2.57 1.36 -26.61
C PRO A 9 2.62 -0.15 -26.33
N GLY A 10 1.57 -0.65 -25.67
CA GLY A 10 1.36 -2.08 -25.39
C GLY A 10 1.91 -2.62 -24.06
N ASN A 11 2.64 -1.82 -23.28
CA ASN A 11 3.14 -2.11 -21.91
C ASN A 11 3.39 -3.62 -21.59
N PRO A 12 4.21 -4.34 -22.37
CA PRO A 12 4.39 -5.79 -22.20
C PRO A 12 5.00 -6.14 -20.83
N ALA A 13 5.80 -5.24 -20.27
CA ALA A 13 6.38 -5.40 -18.95
C ALA A 13 5.33 -5.48 -17.83
N GLN A 14 4.21 -4.75 -17.95
CA GLN A 14 3.10 -4.83 -17.00
C GLN A 14 2.43 -6.21 -17.03
N LYS A 15 2.26 -6.80 -18.21
CA LYS A 15 1.69 -8.14 -18.37
C LYS A 15 2.55 -9.21 -17.69
N GLU A 16 3.86 -9.17 -17.93
CA GLU A 16 4.82 -10.07 -17.27
C GLU A 16 4.84 -9.88 -15.76
N LEU A 17 4.73 -8.64 -15.29
CA LEU A 17 4.66 -8.34 -13.86
C LEU A 17 3.40 -8.92 -13.23
N THR A 18 2.24 -8.76 -13.88
CA THR A 18 0.99 -9.35 -13.43
C THR A 18 1.08 -10.88 -13.40
N CYS A 19 1.66 -11.50 -14.43
CA CYS A 19 1.89 -12.94 -14.48
C CYS A 19 2.79 -13.41 -13.32
N LEU A 20 3.87 -12.69 -13.06
CA LEU A 20 4.79 -12.96 -11.96
C LEU A 20 4.05 -12.93 -10.63
N PHE A 21 3.39 -11.81 -10.29
CA PHE A 21 2.68 -11.66 -9.01
C PHE A 21 1.53 -12.66 -8.84
N SER A 22 0.82 -13.00 -9.93
CA SER A 22 -0.17 -14.08 -9.92
C SER A 22 0.48 -15.42 -9.57
N SER A 23 1.64 -15.74 -10.15
CA SER A 23 2.36 -17.00 -9.92
C SER A 23 2.92 -17.10 -8.51
N ILE A 24 3.36 -15.98 -7.92
CA ILE A 24 3.90 -15.95 -6.55
C ILE A 24 2.85 -15.64 -5.47
N SER A 25 1.58 -15.42 -5.86
CA SER A 25 0.48 -15.01 -4.96
C SER A 25 0.30 -15.95 -3.77
N SER A 26 0.40 -17.26 -4.00
CA SER A 26 0.27 -18.29 -2.96
C SER A 26 1.32 -18.17 -1.86
N PHE A 27 2.53 -17.71 -2.18
CA PHE A 27 3.61 -17.51 -1.20
C PHE A 27 3.37 -16.33 -0.26
N PHE A 28 2.45 -15.41 -0.59
CA PHE A 28 2.08 -14.30 0.28
C PHE A 28 1.05 -14.68 1.35
N HIS A 29 0.46 -15.87 1.28
CA HIS A 29 -0.51 -16.33 2.26
C HIS A 29 0.12 -16.45 3.67
N PRO A 30 -0.53 -16.00 4.76
CA PRO A 30 0.03 -16.04 6.12
C PRO A 30 0.50 -17.43 6.59
N SER A 31 -0.13 -18.50 6.10
CA SER A 31 0.25 -19.89 6.40
C SER A 31 1.52 -20.36 5.67
N ASN A 32 1.93 -19.68 4.60
CA ASN A 32 3.10 -20.02 3.80
C ASN A 32 4.29 -19.19 4.24
N HIS A 33 4.99 -19.67 5.28
CA HIS A 33 6.18 -19.01 5.82
C HIS A 33 7.45 -19.75 5.43
N GLY A 34 8.50 -19.00 5.08
CA GLY A 34 9.77 -19.57 4.71
C GLY A 34 10.86 -18.53 4.47
N ARG A 35 12.08 -18.99 4.20
CA ARG A 35 13.25 -18.12 3.98
C ARG A 35 13.07 -17.16 2.80
N TRP A 36 12.25 -17.53 1.81
CA TRP A 36 11.91 -16.70 0.65
C TRP A 36 11.07 -15.47 0.99
N GLN A 37 10.30 -15.51 2.10
CA GLN A 37 9.36 -14.45 2.46
C GLN A 37 10.04 -13.09 2.59
N SER A 38 11.21 -13.05 3.24
CA SER A 38 12.00 -11.82 3.39
C SER A 38 12.34 -11.15 2.05
N ARG A 39 12.63 -11.95 1.01
CA ARG A 39 12.95 -11.45 -0.33
C ARG A 39 11.70 -11.01 -1.08
N LEU A 40 10.60 -11.76 -0.94
CA LEU A 40 9.31 -11.42 -1.55
C LEU A 40 8.71 -10.15 -0.94
N MET A 41 8.77 -9.99 0.39
CA MET A 41 8.34 -8.77 1.09
C MET A 41 9.14 -7.55 0.63
N ARG A 42 10.48 -7.69 0.54
CA ARG A 42 11.34 -6.61 0.03
C ARG A 42 11.03 -6.25 -1.42
N LEU A 43 10.70 -7.23 -2.26
CA LEU A 43 10.26 -6.98 -3.64
C LEU A 43 8.94 -6.20 -3.64
N LEU A 44 7.95 -6.67 -2.89
CA LEU A 44 6.63 -6.06 -2.75
C LEU A 44 6.71 -4.62 -2.20
N GLN A 45 7.63 -4.35 -1.28
CA GLN A 45 7.86 -3.02 -0.72
C GLN A 45 8.58 -2.08 -1.71
N ARG A 46 9.69 -2.52 -2.31
CA ARG A 46 10.56 -1.65 -3.11
C ARG A 46 9.96 -1.29 -4.45
N LEU A 47 9.13 -2.16 -5.00
CA LEU A 47 8.63 -2.05 -6.36
C LEU A 47 7.63 -0.87 -6.49
N PRO A 48 6.56 -0.76 -5.67
CA PRO A 48 5.74 0.46 -5.58
C PRO A 48 6.55 1.73 -5.31
N ALA A 49 7.49 1.70 -4.35
CA ALA A 49 8.32 2.86 -4.02
C ALA A 49 9.15 3.37 -5.21
N SER A 50 9.63 2.47 -6.07
CA SER A 50 10.33 2.85 -7.30
C SER A 50 9.40 3.42 -8.38
N VAL A 51 8.17 2.93 -8.51
CA VAL A 51 7.16 3.53 -9.39
C VAL A 51 6.77 4.92 -8.91
N VAL A 52 6.56 5.11 -7.60
CA VAL A 52 6.29 6.44 -7.01
C VAL A 52 7.41 7.42 -7.33
N ARG A 53 8.68 7.03 -7.16
CA ARG A 53 9.83 7.89 -7.55
C ARG A 53 9.85 8.22 -9.03
N ARG A 54 9.49 7.26 -9.89
CA ARG A 54 9.41 7.49 -11.34
C ARG A 54 8.30 8.46 -11.69
N VAL A 55 7.08 8.25 -11.19
CA VAL A 55 5.94 9.15 -11.39
C VAL A 55 6.26 10.55 -10.86
N HIS A 56 6.91 10.63 -9.69
CA HIS A 56 7.35 11.91 -9.14
C HIS A 56 8.30 12.64 -10.09
N ARG A 57 9.27 11.91 -10.66
CA ARG A 57 10.20 12.46 -11.65
C ARG A 57 9.52 12.86 -12.96
N GLU A 58 8.53 12.11 -13.42
CA GLU A 58 7.83 12.40 -14.68
C GLU A 58 6.84 13.57 -14.58
N ARG A 59 6.21 13.77 -13.41
CA ARG A 59 5.14 14.76 -13.22
C ARG A 59 5.54 16.01 -12.46
N TYR A 60 6.52 15.92 -11.55
CA TYR A 60 6.83 16.99 -10.59
C TYR A 60 8.30 17.41 -10.56
N ALA A 61 9.22 16.67 -11.20
CA ALA A 61 10.62 17.11 -11.22
C ALA A 61 10.78 18.38 -12.05
N GLY A 62 11.49 19.36 -11.48
CA GLY A 62 11.89 20.57 -12.18
C GLY A 62 12.89 20.29 -13.31
N SER A 63 13.07 21.29 -14.18
CA SER A 63 14.07 21.22 -15.24
C SER A 63 15.45 20.94 -14.64
N SER A 64 16.09 19.88 -15.10
CA SER A 64 17.44 19.49 -14.69
C SER A 64 18.25 19.11 -15.93
N TRP A 65 19.57 19.01 -15.77
CA TRP A 65 20.49 18.53 -16.81
C TRP A 65 20.27 17.05 -17.19
N ILE A 66 19.38 16.36 -16.48
CA ILE A 66 19.04 14.95 -16.70
C ILE A 66 17.95 14.88 -17.77
N THR A 67 18.15 14.04 -18.79
CA THR A 67 17.18 13.81 -19.87
C THR A 67 15.79 13.48 -19.32
N LEU A 68 14.78 14.23 -19.79
CA LEU A 68 13.38 13.99 -19.50
C LEU A 68 12.90 12.74 -20.24
N VAL A 69 11.95 12.02 -19.62
CA VAL A 69 11.32 10.86 -20.25
C VAL A 69 10.45 11.35 -21.42
N PRO A 70 10.60 10.79 -22.64
CA PRO A 70 9.74 11.14 -23.77
C PRO A 70 8.26 10.93 -23.42
N GLU A 71 7.36 11.81 -23.91
CA GLU A 71 5.92 11.72 -23.63
C GLU A 71 5.33 10.34 -23.95
N CYS A 72 5.79 9.70 -25.03
CA CYS A 72 5.36 8.36 -25.44
C CYS A 72 5.77 7.23 -24.49
N GLN A 73 6.69 7.48 -23.56
CA GLN A 73 7.17 6.50 -22.56
C GLN A 73 6.73 6.85 -21.14
N LYS A 74 5.98 7.94 -20.94
CA LYS A 74 5.46 8.32 -19.64
C LYS A 74 4.38 7.36 -19.17
N LEU A 75 4.26 7.21 -17.85
CA LEU A 75 3.23 6.39 -17.24
C LEU A 75 1.88 7.11 -17.24
N THR A 76 0.90 6.50 -17.91
CA THR A 76 -0.49 6.97 -17.89
C THR A 76 -1.18 6.59 -16.58
N ASP A 77 -2.28 7.26 -16.24
CA ASP A 77 -3.07 6.88 -15.07
C ASP A 77 -3.65 5.46 -15.20
N ALA A 78 -3.94 5.00 -16.43
CA ALA A 78 -4.39 3.64 -16.69
C ALA A 78 -3.31 2.61 -16.35
N ASP A 79 -2.05 2.87 -16.73
CA ASP A 79 -0.91 2.00 -16.39
C ASP A 79 -0.73 1.90 -14.87
N LEU A 80 -0.89 3.02 -14.15
CA LEU A 80 -0.78 3.04 -12.69
C LEU A 80 -1.91 2.27 -12.00
N GLN A 81 -3.12 2.32 -12.56
CA GLN A 81 -4.25 1.54 -12.06
C GLN A 81 -4.04 0.04 -12.29
N GLU A 82 -3.61 -0.37 -13.48
CA GLU A 82 -3.32 -1.79 -13.77
C GLU A 82 -2.19 -2.32 -12.89
N PHE A 83 -1.13 -1.52 -12.73
CA PHE A 83 -0.03 -1.79 -11.82
C PHE A 83 -0.51 -1.99 -10.38
N THR A 84 -1.37 -1.10 -9.91
CA THR A 84 -1.87 -1.20 -8.53
C THR A 84 -2.73 -2.44 -8.36
N ARG A 85 -3.64 -2.74 -9.29
CA ARG A 85 -4.50 -3.94 -9.24
C ARG A 85 -3.68 -5.23 -9.14
N SER A 86 -2.58 -5.34 -9.88
CA SER A 86 -1.78 -6.58 -9.87
C SER A 86 -1.03 -6.81 -8.56
N LEU A 87 -0.65 -5.75 -7.83
CA LEU A 87 0.01 -5.87 -6.53
C LEU A 87 -0.94 -5.90 -5.33
N THR A 88 -2.12 -5.27 -5.42
CA THR A 88 -3.04 -5.13 -4.28
C THR A 88 -3.40 -6.49 -3.67
N GLY A 89 -3.68 -7.51 -4.48
CA GLY A 89 -4.00 -8.85 -3.96
C GLY A 89 -2.87 -9.45 -3.11
N ALA A 90 -1.64 -9.39 -3.60
CA ALA A 90 -0.47 -9.87 -2.86
C ALA A 90 -0.19 -9.03 -1.60
N ALA A 91 -0.38 -7.71 -1.66
CA ALA A 91 -0.19 -6.81 -0.53
C ALA A 91 -1.21 -7.04 0.59
N LEU A 92 -2.48 -7.28 0.25
CA LEU A 92 -3.52 -7.58 1.23
C LEU A 92 -3.28 -8.92 1.93
N LEU A 93 -2.76 -9.94 1.22
CA LEU A 93 -2.35 -11.20 1.84
C LEU A 93 -1.15 -11.01 2.77
N ALA A 94 -0.16 -10.23 2.32
CA ALA A 94 1.05 -9.93 3.08
C ALA A 94 0.80 -9.14 4.36
N MET A 95 -0.27 -8.33 4.40
CA MET A 95 -0.66 -7.51 5.55
C MET A 95 -0.81 -8.33 6.84
N PHE A 96 -1.31 -9.56 6.73
CA PHE A 96 -1.50 -10.49 7.86
C PHE A 96 -0.35 -11.48 8.04
N SER A 97 0.78 -11.26 7.37
CA SER A 97 1.96 -12.10 7.53
C SER A 97 2.64 -11.85 8.88
N LYS A 98 2.95 -12.94 9.60
CA LYS A 98 3.58 -12.91 10.94
C LYS A 98 4.86 -12.07 11.05
N THR A 99 5.61 -11.94 9.96
CA THR A 99 6.91 -11.23 9.95
C THR A 99 6.99 -10.14 8.89
N GLY A 100 5.90 -9.87 8.15
CA GLY A 100 5.91 -9.03 6.95
C GLY A 100 4.90 -7.88 6.95
N SER A 101 4.16 -7.68 8.05
CA SER A 101 3.09 -6.68 8.12
C SER A 101 3.61 -5.25 7.87
N THR A 102 4.80 -4.91 8.36
CA THR A 102 5.42 -3.59 8.13
C THR A 102 5.80 -3.35 6.67
N ASP A 103 6.43 -4.34 6.02
CA ASP A 103 6.77 -4.25 4.59
C ASP A 103 5.53 -4.12 3.71
N ALA A 104 4.45 -4.85 4.07
CA ALA A 104 3.15 -4.74 3.42
C ALA A 104 2.52 -3.35 3.62
N ALA A 105 2.60 -2.79 4.83
CA ALA A 105 2.12 -1.44 5.12
C ALA A 105 2.83 -0.39 4.25
N TYR A 106 4.16 -0.49 4.11
CA TYR A 106 4.93 0.37 3.21
C TYR A 106 4.53 0.19 1.74
N ALA A 107 4.28 -1.04 1.29
CA ALA A 107 3.81 -1.31 -0.06
C ALA A 107 2.45 -0.65 -0.32
N LEU A 108 1.48 -0.87 0.59
CA LEU A 108 0.14 -0.29 0.52
C LEU A 108 0.16 1.24 0.57
N GLN A 109 1.00 1.84 1.42
CA GLN A 109 1.22 3.29 1.45
C GLN A 109 1.66 3.83 0.08
N ASN A 110 2.67 3.21 -0.54
CA ASN A 110 3.16 3.65 -1.84
C ASN A 110 2.12 3.44 -2.95
N LEU A 111 1.34 2.35 -2.90
CA LEU A 111 0.25 2.12 -3.85
C LEU A 111 -0.89 3.15 -3.66
N ALA A 112 -1.21 3.52 -2.42
CA ALA A 112 -2.21 4.54 -2.12
C ALA A 112 -1.78 5.96 -2.53
N LEU A 113 -0.48 6.24 -2.65
CA LEU A 113 0.01 7.48 -3.26
C LEU A 113 -0.27 7.52 -4.76
N LEU A 114 -0.21 6.36 -5.44
CA LEU A 114 -0.47 6.23 -6.87
C LEU A 114 -1.97 6.23 -7.17
N THR A 115 -2.72 5.28 -6.61
CA THR A 115 -4.16 5.10 -6.88
C THR A 115 -4.93 4.82 -5.58
N PRO A 116 -5.25 5.86 -4.78
CA PRO A 116 -5.93 5.69 -3.50
C PRO A 116 -7.28 4.97 -3.62
N GLN A 117 -8.02 5.24 -4.70
CA GLN A 117 -9.35 4.67 -4.96
C GLN A 117 -9.38 3.15 -5.11
N LEU A 118 -8.24 2.50 -5.37
CA LEU A 118 -8.16 1.04 -5.51
C LEU A 118 -7.61 0.33 -4.26
N VAL A 119 -6.86 1.06 -3.42
CA VAL A 119 -6.10 0.47 -2.31
C VAL A 119 -6.79 0.72 -0.98
N ILE A 120 -7.35 1.92 -0.79
CA ILE A 120 -7.96 2.32 0.48
C ILE A 120 -9.20 1.48 0.79
N PRO A 121 -10.19 1.30 -0.12
CA PRO A 121 -11.42 0.59 0.24
C PRO A 121 -11.19 -0.86 0.72
N PRO A 122 -10.37 -1.69 0.05
CA PRO A 122 -10.13 -3.06 0.52
C PRO A 122 -9.41 -3.15 1.87
N VAL A 123 -8.53 -2.20 2.19
CA VAL A 123 -7.86 -2.18 3.51
C VAL A 123 -8.84 -1.71 4.56
N LEU A 124 -9.63 -0.68 4.26
CA LEU A 124 -10.64 -0.11 5.13
C LEU A 124 -11.70 -1.13 5.54
N GLU A 125 -12.24 -1.90 4.58
CA GLU A 125 -13.15 -3.02 4.85
C GLU A 125 -12.56 -4.02 5.85
N LYS A 126 -11.27 -4.36 5.68
CA LYS A 126 -10.56 -5.26 6.58
C LYS A 126 -10.33 -4.64 7.95
N THR A 127 -10.07 -3.34 8.03
CA THR A 127 -9.92 -2.63 9.30
C THR A 127 -11.24 -2.61 10.08
N TYR A 128 -12.37 -2.32 9.43
CA TYR A 128 -13.68 -2.38 10.08
C TYR A 128 -14.02 -3.79 10.58
N ALA A 129 -13.79 -4.81 9.75
CA ALA A 129 -13.96 -6.20 10.18
C ALA A 129 -13.06 -6.55 11.39
N ALA A 130 -11.80 -6.08 11.40
CA ALA A 130 -10.87 -6.28 12.51
C ALA A 130 -11.27 -5.54 13.78
N MET A 131 -11.92 -4.37 13.67
CA MET A 131 -12.45 -3.61 14.82
C MET A 131 -13.67 -4.29 15.44
N GLU A 132 -14.53 -4.92 14.63
CA GLU A 132 -15.68 -5.69 15.13
C GLU A 132 -15.24 -7.00 15.80
N THR A 133 -14.18 -7.62 15.28
CA THR A 133 -13.63 -8.87 15.82
C THR A 133 -12.69 -8.61 17.00
N LEU A 134 -13.28 -8.41 18.19
CA LEU A 134 -12.59 -8.24 19.48
C LEU A 134 -11.63 -9.37 19.89
N THR A 135 -11.53 -10.45 19.12
CA THR A 135 -10.79 -11.67 19.46
C THR A 135 -9.38 -11.76 18.85
N GLU A 136 -9.01 -10.90 17.89
CA GLU A 136 -7.72 -10.98 17.19
C GLU A 136 -6.93 -9.66 17.22
N PRO A 137 -6.24 -9.33 18.33
CA PRO A 137 -5.54 -8.06 18.48
C PRO A 137 -4.43 -7.84 17.43
N HIS A 138 -3.79 -8.92 16.95
CA HIS A 138 -2.73 -8.84 15.95
C HIS A 138 -3.25 -8.37 14.57
N THR A 139 -4.46 -8.80 14.19
CA THR A 139 -5.15 -8.43 12.95
C THR A 139 -5.52 -6.94 12.96
N LEU A 140 -6.00 -6.45 14.11
CA LEU A 140 -6.30 -5.04 14.32
C LEU A 140 -5.04 -4.17 14.23
N THR A 141 -3.96 -4.52 14.93
CA THR A 141 -2.71 -3.74 14.89
C THR A 141 -2.12 -3.67 13.48
N ALA A 142 -2.15 -4.77 12.72
CA ALA A 142 -1.64 -4.84 11.35
C ALA A 142 -2.43 -3.91 10.40
N THR A 143 -3.76 -3.96 10.47
CA THR A 143 -4.63 -3.14 9.62
C THR A 143 -4.55 -1.65 9.98
N LEU A 144 -4.51 -1.30 11.26
CA LEU A 144 -4.32 0.07 11.72
C LEU A 144 -2.97 0.65 11.27
N SER A 145 -1.89 -0.12 11.38
CA SER A 145 -0.55 0.30 10.90
C SER A 145 -0.57 0.63 9.41
N CYS A 146 -1.28 -0.17 8.60
CA CYS A 146 -1.46 0.11 7.18
C CYS A 146 -2.29 1.39 6.94
N MET A 147 -3.37 1.58 7.69
CA MET A 147 -4.23 2.77 7.59
C MET A 147 -3.50 4.05 7.97
N ILE A 148 -2.66 4.02 9.00
CA ILE A 148 -1.80 5.15 9.40
C ILE A 148 -0.86 5.54 8.25
N GLY A 149 -0.23 4.53 7.63
CA GLY A 149 0.61 4.75 6.44
C GLY A 149 -0.14 5.44 5.29
N MET A 150 -1.43 5.17 5.14
CA MET A 150 -2.29 5.72 4.09
C MET A 150 -3.09 6.96 4.50
N ALA A 151 -2.97 7.44 5.75
CA ALA A 151 -3.76 8.54 6.28
C ALA A 151 -3.67 9.81 5.42
N ARG A 152 -2.48 10.11 4.87
CA ARG A 152 -2.28 11.24 3.95
C ARG A 152 -3.09 11.10 2.65
N SER A 153 -3.16 9.89 2.10
CA SER A 153 -3.95 9.60 0.90
C SER A 153 -5.45 9.62 1.18
N LEU A 154 -5.86 9.34 2.43
CA LEU A 154 -7.26 9.36 2.87
C LEU A 154 -7.82 10.79 3.02
N VAL A 155 -6.98 11.72 3.52
CA VAL A 155 -7.37 13.12 3.78
C VAL A 155 -7.00 14.07 2.63
N SER A 156 -6.32 13.55 1.59
CA SER A 156 -5.80 14.37 0.50
C SER A 156 -6.85 15.36 -0.07
N PRO A 157 -6.48 16.63 -0.30
CA PRO A 157 -7.35 17.60 -0.95
C PRO A 157 -7.72 17.18 -2.37
N ASP A 158 -6.87 16.37 -3.01
CA ASP A 158 -7.09 15.85 -4.35
C ASP A 158 -8.37 15.00 -4.40
N ASN A 159 -9.30 15.35 -5.30
CA ASN A 159 -10.60 14.68 -5.47
C ASN A 159 -10.51 13.23 -6.01
N ARG A 160 -9.39 12.52 -5.79
CA ARG A 160 -9.17 11.13 -6.22
C ARG A 160 -9.93 10.12 -5.36
N TYR A 161 -10.19 10.44 -4.09
CA TYR A 161 -11.01 9.63 -3.19
C TYR A 161 -11.69 10.50 -2.10
N PRO A 162 -12.77 11.23 -2.44
CA PRO A 162 -13.42 12.17 -1.52
C PRO A 162 -14.08 11.47 -0.31
N GLU A 163 -14.56 10.24 -0.50
CA GLU A 163 -15.16 9.40 0.55
C GLU A 163 -14.17 9.05 1.67
N GLY A 164 -12.86 9.15 1.43
CA GLY A 164 -11.85 8.87 2.46
C GLY A 164 -12.03 9.69 3.73
N ARG A 165 -12.42 10.96 3.60
CA ARG A 165 -12.54 11.88 4.74
C ARG A 165 -13.65 11.48 5.69
N THR A 166 -14.73 10.87 5.20
CA THR A 166 -15.85 10.43 6.06
C THR A 166 -15.46 9.25 6.95
N HIS A 167 -14.40 8.51 6.59
CA HIS A 167 -13.93 7.37 7.37
C HIS A 167 -12.93 7.74 8.47
N VAL A 168 -12.39 8.96 8.48
CA VAL A 168 -11.42 9.39 9.51
C VAL A 168 -12.01 9.33 10.91
N LEU A 169 -13.22 9.87 11.10
CA LEU A 169 -13.87 9.92 12.40
C LEU A 169 -14.26 8.52 12.93
N PRO A 170 -14.92 7.64 12.14
CA PRO A 170 -15.19 6.26 12.55
C PRO A 170 -13.92 5.47 12.89
N LEU A 171 -12.83 5.62 12.11
CA LEU A 171 -11.56 4.97 12.39
C LEU A 171 -10.95 5.42 13.71
N LEU A 172 -10.97 6.73 13.98
CA LEU A 172 -10.44 7.28 15.22
C LEU A 172 -11.24 6.78 16.42
N MET A 173 -12.57 6.85 16.34
CA MET A 173 -13.46 6.34 17.39
C MET A 173 -13.30 4.84 17.63
N GLY A 174 -13.15 4.06 16.56
CA GLY A 174 -12.95 2.61 16.64
C GLY A 174 -11.55 2.20 17.12
N SER A 175 -10.56 3.10 17.04
CA SER A 175 -9.21 2.86 17.59
C SER A 175 -9.08 3.17 19.08
N LEU A 176 -9.99 3.98 19.66
CA LEU A 176 -9.98 4.34 21.09
C LEU A 176 -10.01 3.13 22.04
N PRO A 177 -10.80 2.06 21.82
CA PRO A 177 -10.77 0.86 22.65
C PRO A 177 -9.44 0.09 22.59
N GLY A 178 -8.61 0.33 21.56
CA GLY A 178 -7.28 -0.25 21.41
C GLY A 178 -6.18 0.46 22.20
N VAL A 179 -6.46 1.65 22.76
CA VAL A 179 -5.57 2.38 23.68
C VAL A 179 -5.67 1.73 25.06
N ASP A 180 -5.06 0.55 25.18
CA ASP A 180 -4.96 -0.16 26.45
C ASP A 180 -3.65 0.23 27.16
N PRO A 181 -3.70 0.94 28.31
CA PRO A 181 -2.50 1.30 29.08
C PRO A 181 -1.69 0.08 29.56
N ASN A 182 -2.22 -1.15 29.43
CA ASN A 182 -1.55 -2.39 29.79
C ASN A 182 -0.80 -3.08 28.62
N ASP A 183 -0.91 -2.60 27.37
CA ASP A 183 -0.27 -3.20 26.19
C ASP A 183 0.56 -2.17 25.40
N PHE A 184 1.85 -2.06 25.76
CA PHE A 184 2.80 -1.08 25.19
C PHE A 184 2.90 -1.11 23.66
N SER A 185 2.64 -2.27 23.05
CA SER A 185 2.70 -2.45 21.58
C SER A 185 1.51 -1.80 20.86
N LYS A 186 0.34 -1.75 21.51
CA LYS A 186 -0.88 -1.10 20.98
C LYS A 186 -0.89 0.41 21.23
N CYS A 187 -0.27 0.87 22.32
CA CYS A 187 -0.14 2.31 22.62
C CYS A 187 0.70 3.08 21.60
N MET A 188 1.78 2.50 21.06
CA MET A 188 2.60 3.23 20.07
C MET A 188 1.86 3.50 18.75
N VAL A 189 1.00 2.58 18.32
CA VAL A 189 0.25 2.72 17.05
C VAL A 189 -0.87 3.75 17.19
N SER A 190 -1.51 3.87 18.36
CA SER A 190 -2.53 4.91 18.60
C SER A 190 -1.95 6.30 18.88
N ASN A 191 -0.81 6.40 19.59
CA ASN A 191 -0.18 7.70 19.84
C ASN A 191 0.37 8.34 18.55
N GLU A 192 0.75 7.53 17.55
CA GLU A 192 1.18 8.06 16.25
C GLU A 192 0.04 8.78 15.49
N CYS A 193 -1.22 8.52 15.82
CA CYS A 193 -2.39 9.27 15.34
C CYS A 193 -2.64 10.57 16.11
N ALA A 194 -2.11 10.73 17.32
CA ALA A 194 -2.35 11.89 18.18
C ALA A 194 -1.26 12.98 18.08
N ASP A 195 -0.04 12.60 17.66
CA ASP A 195 1.12 13.49 17.61
C ASP A 195 1.40 14.13 16.22
N LYS A 196 0.44 14.13 15.29
CA LYS A 196 0.58 14.81 13.98
C LYS A 196 -0.61 15.66 13.58
#